data_AF-A0A1I6ZRY3-F1
#
_entry.id   AF-A0A1I6ZRY3-F1
#
_cell.length_a   1.000
_cell.length_b   1.000
_cell.length_c   1.000
_cell.angle_alpha   90.00
_cell.angle_beta   90.00
_cell.angle_gamma   90.00
#
_symmetry.space_group_name_H-M   'P 1'
#
loop_
_entity.id
_entity.type
_entity.pdbx_description
1 polymer ?
#
loop_
_entity_poly.entity_id
_entity_poly.type
_entity_poly.pdbx_seq_one_letter_code
_entity_poly.pdbx_strand_id
1 'polypeptide(L)'
;MEEIDINPGEIKINFTTTTKEKVSLADLGLKKEDLQFDSGHVRMVFDFENIQDLEYFSVPTLEFSYEEEMGETHWQCEYNNTTIVDKHDHHGRSTVVLLNRKKMQDLEQRHENQLILHAEFPAAVQLDPSTSFVNFFKA
;
A
#
# COMPACT_ATOMS: atom_id res chain seq x y z
N MET A 1 10.57 13.94 -2.23
CA MET A 1 9.33 14.33 -2.92
C MET A 1 8.94 13.11 -3.70
N GLU A 2 7.87 12.42 -3.30
CA GLU A 2 7.46 11.21 -4.04
C GLU A 2 7.01 11.57 -5.45
N GLU A 3 7.23 10.64 -6.39
CA GLU A 3 6.72 10.73 -7.75
C GLU A 3 5.59 9.72 -7.91
N ILE A 4 4.40 10.19 -8.30
CA ILE A 4 3.22 9.34 -8.53
C ILE A 4 3.03 9.16 -10.03
N ASP A 5 2.93 7.91 -10.47
CA ASP A 5 2.49 7.53 -11.82
C ASP A 5 1.15 6.80 -11.73
N ILE A 6 0.14 7.32 -12.44
CA ILE A 6 -1.23 6.82 -12.40
C ILE A 6 -1.56 6.22 -13.77
N ASN A 7 -1.71 4.90 -13.78
CA ASN A 7 -2.12 4.12 -14.93
C ASN A 7 -3.54 3.54 -14.70
N PRO A 8 -4.30 3.23 -15.75
CA PRO A 8 -5.62 2.62 -15.58
C PRO A 8 -5.54 1.31 -14.77
N GLY A 9 -6.06 1.34 -13.54
CA GLY A 9 -6.05 0.20 -12.60
C GLY A 9 -4.76 0.02 -11.79
N GLU A 10 -3.76 0.90 -11.95
CA GLU A 10 -2.49 0.84 -11.23
C GLU A 10 -2.02 2.22 -10.77
N ILE A 11 -1.69 2.34 -9.48
CA ILE A 11 -1.07 3.53 -8.92
C ILE A 11 0.33 3.17 -8.47
N LYS A 12 1.35 3.80 -9.06
CA LYS A 12 2.73 3.64 -8.65
C LYS A 12 3.19 4.87 -7.86
N ILE A 13 3.75 4.64 -6.68
CA ILE A 13 4.29 5.65 -5.77
C ILE A 13 5.77 5.37 -5.61
N ASN A 14 6.61 6.30 -6.08
CA ASN A 14 8.06 6.18 -5.99
C ASN A 14 8.55 6.94 -4.77
N PHE A 15 9.10 6.22 -3.78
CA PHE A 15 9.66 6.83 -2.60
C PHE A 15 11.12 7.23 -2.86
N THR A 16 11.43 8.50 -2.59
CA THR A 16 12.80 9.01 -2.65
C THR A 16 13.50 8.99 -1.28
N THR A 17 12.73 8.85 -0.20
CA THR A 17 13.19 8.91 1.20
C THR A 17 12.26 8.09 2.09
N THR A 18 12.75 7.58 3.22
CA THR A 18 11.88 6.96 4.23
C THR A 18 10.94 8.00 4.85
N THR A 19 9.71 7.59 5.13
CA THR A 19 8.77 8.37 5.94
C THR A 19 8.99 8.04 7.40
N LYS A 20 9.06 9.06 8.27
CA LYS A 20 9.34 8.85 9.70
C LYS A 20 8.13 8.29 10.46
N GLU A 21 6.93 8.46 9.93
CA GLU A 21 5.71 8.07 10.60
C GLU A 21 4.72 7.48 9.59
N LYS A 22 3.58 7.01 10.14
CA LYS A 22 2.40 6.67 9.37
C LYS A 22 2.00 7.87 8.51
N VAL A 23 1.94 7.67 7.19
CA VAL A 23 1.66 8.72 6.20
C VAL A 23 0.33 8.40 5.51
N SER A 24 -0.50 9.42 5.30
CA SER A 24 -1.74 9.22 4.53
C SER A 24 -1.45 9.16 3.04
N LEU A 25 -2.34 8.54 2.25
CA LEU A 25 -2.22 8.60 0.79
C LEU A 25 -2.32 10.05 0.28
N ALA A 26 -3.08 10.90 0.97
CA ALA A 26 -3.17 12.33 0.68
C ALA A 26 -1.82 13.05 0.86
N ASP A 27 -1.08 12.72 1.92
CA ASP A 27 0.26 13.28 2.18
C ASP A 27 1.29 12.83 1.13
N LEU A 28 1.11 11.63 0.56
CA LEU A 28 1.89 11.14 -0.57
C LEU A 28 1.55 11.85 -1.89
N GLY A 29 0.46 12.61 -1.93
CA GLY A 29 0.01 13.42 -3.07
C GLY A 29 -1.17 12.84 -3.86
N LEU A 30 -1.75 11.72 -3.42
CA LEU A 30 -2.92 11.12 -4.07
C LEU A 30 -4.20 11.89 -3.71
N LYS A 31 -5.03 12.11 -4.72
CA LYS A 31 -6.35 12.74 -4.55
C LYS A 31 -7.45 11.69 -4.62
N LYS A 32 -8.65 12.10 -4.24
CA LYS A 32 -9.81 11.22 -4.25
C LYS A 32 -10.10 10.74 -5.67
N GLU A 33 -9.95 11.60 -6.67
CA GLU A 33 -10.20 11.27 -8.08
C GLU A 33 -9.21 10.24 -8.64
N ASP A 34 -8.01 10.14 -8.04
CA ASP A 34 -6.99 9.16 -8.43
C ASP A 34 -7.31 7.76 -7.90
N LEU A 35 -8.21 7.65 -6.93
CA LEU A 35 -8.49 6.45 -6.13
C LEU A 35 -9.87 5.85 -6.38
N GLN A 36 -10.41 6.07 -7.58
CA GLN A 36 -11.64 5.44 -8.05
C GLN A 36 -11.34 4.23 -8.92
N PHE A 37 -11.86 3.06 -8.54
CA PHE A 37 -11.61 1.80 -9.24
C PHE A 37 -12.93 1.15 -9.67
N ASP A 38 -13.36 1.41 -10.91
CA ASP A 38 -14.66 0.97 -11.42
C ASP A 38 -14.80 -0.56 -11.53
N SER A 39 -13.70 -1.29 -11.68
CA SER A 39 -13.70 -2.76 -11.76
C SER A 39 -13.68 -3.44 -10.39
N GLY A 40 -13.45 -2.70 -9.31
CA GLY A 40 -13.17 -3.27 -7.99
C GLY A 40 -11.76 -3.87 -7.85
N HIS A 41 -10.92 -3.80 -8.88
CA HIS A 41 -9.53 -4.23 -8.80
C HIS A 41 -8.61 -3.05 -8.50
N VAL A 42 -7.88 -3.14 -7.40
CA VAL A 42 -6.89 -2.15 -6.99
C VAL A 42 -5.51 -2.76 -7.12
N ARG A 43 -4.61 -2.06 -7.82
CA ARG A 43 -3.18 -2.35 -7.80
C ARG A 43 -2.43 -1.10 -7.37
N MET A 44 -1.65 -1.20 -6.30
CA MET A 44 -0.74 -0.14 -5.87
C MET A 44 0.68 -0.67 -5.80
N VAL A 45 1.62 0.09 -6.36
CA VAL A 45 3.05 -0.22 -6.34
C VAL A 45 3.75 0.83 -5.50
N PHE A 46 4.44 0.40 -4.45
CA PHE A 46 5.30 1.24 -3.63
C PHE A 46 6.75 0.88 -3.98
N ASP A 47 7.43 1.80 -4.66
CA ASP A 47 8.79 1.61 -5.16
C ASP A 47 9.79 2.26 -4.19
N PHE A 48 10.73 1.45 -3.69
CA PHE A 48 11.75 1.85 -2.73
C PHE A 48 13.18 1.77 -3.31
N GLU A 49 13.33 1.60 -4.63
CA GLU A 49 14.65 1.53 -5.32
C GLU A 49 15.58 2.70 -4.96
N ASN A 50 15.03 3.89 -4.74
CA ASN A 50 15.81 5.10 -4.45
C ASN A 50 16.14 5.32 -2.97
N ILE A 51 15.76 4.40 -2.07
CA ILE A 51 16.07 4.49 -0.65
C ILE A 51 17.23 3.54 -0.32
N GLN A 52 18.25 4.09 0.34
CA GLN A 52 19.33 3.29 0.92
C GLN A 52 19.03 2.97 2.39
N ASP A 53 19.46 1.80 2.84
CA ASP A 53 19.36 1.32 4.22
C ASP A 53 17.93 1.35 4.79
N LEU A 54 17.06 0.46 4.31
CA LEU A 54 15.66 0.39 4.73
C LEU A 54 15.54 -0.15 6.17
N GLU A 55 15.17 0.72 7.11
CA GLU A 55 14.72 0.29 8.43
C GLU A 55 13.19 0.20 8.49
N TYR A 56 12.66 -1.03 8.55
CA TYR A 56 11.22 -1.25 8.61
C TYR A 56 10.62 -1.07 10.02
N PHE A 57 9.38 -0.59 10.05
CA PHE A 57 8.56 -0.52 11.26
C PHE A 57 8.37 -1.92 11.88
N SER A 58 8.07 -2.00 13.18
CA SER A 58 7.93 -3.30 13.88
C SER A 58 6.84 -4.19 13.27
N VAL A 59 5.74 -3.57 12.82
CA VAL A 59 4.64 -4.22 12.11
C VAL A 59 4.25 -3.35 10.92
N PRO A 60 4.92 -3.46 9.77
CA PRO A 60 4.58 -2.67 8.60
C PRO A 60 3.12 -2.90 8.22
N THR A 61 2.39 -1.82 7.97
CA THR A 61 0.93 -1.84 7.90
C THR A 61 0.44 -0.97 6.75
N LEU A 62 -0.58 -1.45 6.05
CA LEU A 62 -1.40 -0.63 5.16
C LEU A 62 -2.83 -0.58 5.71
N GLU A 63 -3.44 0.60 5.72
CA GLU A 63 -4.81 0.80 6.17
C GLU A 63 -5.57 1.49 5.04
N PHE A 64 -6.65 0.89 4.57
CA PHE A 64 -7.47 1.46 3.50
C PHE A 64 -8.88 1.66 4.01
N SER A 65 -9.38 2.88 3.84
CA SER A 65 -10.76 3.25 4.07
C SER A 65 -11.41 3.57 2.74
N TYR A 66 -12.67 3.21 2.58
CA TYR A 66 -13.42 3.38 1.35
C TYR A 66 -14.89 3.71 1.63
N GLU A 67 -15.55 4.37 0.68
CA GLU A 67 -16.87 4.98 0.91
C GLU A 67 -18.00 3.93 0.97
N GLU A 68 -17.85 2.87 0.18
CA GLU A 68 -18.82 1.80 0.04
C GLU A 68 -18.74 0.79 1.19
N GLU A 69 -19.91 0.32 1.64
CA GLU A 69 -19.95 -0.86 2.50
C GLU A 69 -19.65 -2.10 1.63
N MET A 70 -18.53 -2.75 1.88
CA MET A 70 -18.09 -3.90 1.10
C MET A 70 -18.31 -5.19 1.87
N GLY A 71 -18.64 -6.25 1.13
CA GLY A 71 -18.60 -7.60 1.65
C GLY A 71 -17.16 -8.12 1.74
N GLU A 72 -16.99 -9.42 1.53
CA GLU A 72 -15.65 -10.02 1.52
C GLU A 72 -14.74 -9.37 0.45
N THR A 73 -13.56 -8.95 0.89
CA THR A 73 -12.50 -8.36 0.04
C THR A 73 -11.26 -9.23 0.13
N HIS A 74 -10.53 -9.36 -0.98
CA HIS A 74 -9.31 -10.16 -1.02
C HIS A 74 -8.11 -9.25 -1.13
N TRP A 75 -7.09 -9.49 -0.30
CA TRP A 75 -5.89 -8.66 -0.23
C TRP A 75 -4.65 -9.53 -0.34
N GLN A 76 -3.78 -9.17 -1.29
CA GLN A 76 -2.47 -9.76 -1.49
C GLN A 76 -1.43 -8.66 -1.53
N CYS A 77 -0.33 -8.88 -0.85
CA CYS A 77 0.80 -7.95 -0.82
C CYS A 77 2.07 -8.73 -1.05
N GLU A 78 2.82 -8.32 -2.06
CA GLU A 78 4.07 -8.92 -2.48
C GLU A 78 5.21 -7.95 -2.26
N TYR A 79 6.36 -8.48 -1.83
CA TYR A 79 7.60 -7.76 -1.77
C TYR A 79 8.65 -8.52 -2.54
N ASN A 80 9.25 -7.88 -3.55
CA ASN A 80 10.21 -8.50 -4.44
C ASN A 80 9.74 -9.88 -4.95
N ASN A 81 8.49 -9.92 -5.46
CA ASN A 81 7.79 -11.11 -6.01
C ASN A 81 7.45 -12.22 -5.00
N THR A 82 7.46 -11.92 -3.69
CA THR A 82 7.09 -12.90 -2.66
C THR A 82 5.97 -12.36 -1.78
N THR A 83 4.93 -13.16 -1.53
CA THR A 83 3.82 -12.77 -0.65
C THR A 83 4.29 -12.55 0.79
N ILE A 84 4.02 -11.34 1.30
CA ILE A 84 4.40 -10.87 2.63
C ILE A 84 3.22 -10.55 3.56
N VAL A 85 1.98 -10.73 3.12
CA VAL A 85 0.81 -10.58 4.00
C VAL A 85 0.92 -11.55 5.17
N ASP A 86 0.78 -11.02 6.38
CA ASP A 86 0.71 -11.82 7.61
C ASP A 86 -0.76 -12.00 8.03
N LYS A 87 -1.49 -10.89 8.11
CA LYS A 87 -2.91 -10.87 8.45
C LYS A 87 -3.59 -9.68 7.77
N HIS A 88 -4.87 -9.80 7.47
CA HIS A 88 -5.72 -8.65 7.21
C HIS A 88 -6.95 -8.70 8.12
N ASP A 89 -7.54 -7.53 8.37
CA ASP A 89 -8.76 -7.38 9.16
C ASP A 89 -9.69 -6.41 8.42
N HIS A 90 -10.83 -6.93 7.96
CA HIS A 90 -11.79 -6.23 7.12
C HIS A 90 -13.03 -5.89 7.95
N HIS A 91 -13.46 -4.63 7.89
CA HIS A 91 -14.58 -4.07 8.63
C HIS A 91 -15.47 -3.21 7.75
N GLY A 92 -16.23 -3.82 6.84
CA GLY A 92 -17.26 -3.15 6.06
C GLY A 92 -16.67 -2.11 5.10
N ARG A 93 -16.34 -0.92 5.60
CA ARG A 93 -15.75 0.24 4.92
C ARG A 93 -14.23 0.41 5.06
N SER A 94 -13.56 -0.49 5.77
CA SER A 94 -12.10 -0.41 5.89
C SER A 94 -11.44 -1.77 5.94
N THR A 95 -10.17 -1.82 5.61
CA THR A 95 -9.33 -2.99 5.79
C THR A 95 -7.94 -2.58 6.26
N VAL A 96 -7.43 -3.30 7.26
CA VAL A 96 -6.05 -3.20 7.74
C VAL A 96 -5.27 -4.42 7.27
N VAL A 97 -4.13 -4.22 6.61
CA VAL A 97 -3.24 -5.27 6.12
C VAL A 97 -1.92 -5.18 6.88
N LEU A 98 -1.63 -6.21 7.68
CA LEU A 98 -0.38 -6.37 8.42
C LEU A 98 0.61 -7.18 7.59
N LEU A 99 1.84 -6.70 7.52
CA LEU A 99 2.90 -7.27 6.70
C LEU A 99 3.96 -7.95 7.56
N ASN A 100 4.57 -9.00 7.01
CA ASN A 100 5.65 -9.72 7.67
C ASN A 100 6.98 -8.98 7.50
N ARG A 101 7.34 -8.17 8.49
CA ARG A 101 8.60 -7.42 8.54
C ARG A 101 9.83 -8.30 8.27
N LYS A 102 9.87 -9.49 8.86
CA LYS A 102 11.03 -10.39 8.74
C LYS A 102 11.21 -10.83 7.29
N LYS A 103 10.13 -11.20 6.61
CA LYS A 103 10.18 -11.52 5.18
C LYS A 103 10.67 -10.33 4.35
N MET A 104 10.20 -9.12 4.65
CA MET A 104 10.68 -7.92 3.94
C MET A 104 12.20 -7.76 4.08
N GLN A 105 12.72 -7.86 5.30
CA GLN A 105 14.16 -7.80 5.58
C GLN A 105 14.95 -8.92 4.87
N ASP A 106 14.42 -10.13 4.84
CA ASP A 106 15.08 -11.28 4.22
C ASP A 106 15.10 -11.18 2.68
N LEU A 107 14.16 -10.43 2.09
CA LEU A 107 13.96 -10.26 0.65
C LEU A 107 14.51 -8.94 0.10
N GLU A 108 14.94 -8.04 0.97
CA GLU A 108 15.51 -6.74 0.60
C GLU A 108 16.73 -6.94 -0.30
N GLN A 109 16.75 -6.22 -1.42
CA GLN A 109 17.87 -6.22 -2.36
C GLN A 109 18.56 -4.86 -2.31
N ARG A 110 19.80 -4.82 -2.81
CA ARG A 110 20.62 -3.59 -2.75
C ARG A 110 20.10 -2.46 -3.66
N HIS A 111 19.39 -2.80 -4.73
CA HIS A 111 19.06 -1.84 -5.80
C HIS A 111 17.60 -1.88 -6.25
N GLU A 112 16.87 -2.96 -6.04
CA GLU A 112 15.50 -3.09 -6.53
C GLU A 112 14.60 -3.60 -5.40
N ASN A 113 13.76 -2.72 -4.88
CA ASN A 113 12.87 -3.01 -3.77
C ASN A 113 11.47 -2.50 -4.07
N GLN A 114 10.55 -3.41 -4.36
CA GLN A 114 9.18 -3.06 -4.71
C GLN A 114 8.19 -3.84 -3.86
N LEU A 115 7.21 -3.10 -3.32
CA LEU A 115 6.03 -3.66 -2.67
C LEU A 115 4.82 -3.47 -3.57
N ILE A 116 4.12 -4.54 -3.89
CA ILE A 116 2.96 -4.51 -4.77
C ILE A 116 1.76 -5.01 -3.97
N LEU A 117 0.76 -4.14 -3.84
CA LEU A 117 -0.51 -4.45 -3.23
C LEU A 117 -1.55 -4.71 -4.32
N HIS A 118 -2.26 -5.81 -4.16
CA HIS A 118 -3.42 -6.19 -4.93
C HIS A 118 -4.62 -6.28 -3.99
N ALA A 119 -5.72 -5.65 -4.35
CA ALA A 119 -6.99 -5.84 -3.68
C ALA A 119 -8.10 -6.11 -4.70
N GLU A 120 -9.00 -7.03 -4.33
CA GLU A 120 -10.19 -7.35 -5.11
C GLU A 120 -11.42 -7.09 -4.26
N PHE A 121 -12.23 -6.15 -4.73
CA PHE A 121 -13.51 -5.76 -4.16
C PHE A 121 -14.65 -6.41 -4.96
N PRO A 122 -15.80 -6.68 -4.30
CA PRO A 122 -16.96 -7.28 -4.98
C PRO A 122 -17.65 -6.31 -5.97
N ALA A 123 -17.33 -5.02 -5.92
CA ALA A 123 -17.88 -3.97 -6.77
C ALA A 123 -16.87 -2.82 -6.93
N ALA A 124 -17.22 -1.82 -7.74
CA ALA A 124 -16.48 -0.57 -7.83
C ALA A 124 -16.23 0.03 -6.44
N VAL A 125 -15.04 0.59 -6.22
CA VAL A 125 -14.62 1.13 -4.92
C VAL A 125 -14.00 2.51 -5.07
N GLN A 126 -14.32 3.38 -4.12
CA GLN A 126 -13.69 4.69 -3.94
C GLN A 126 -12.90 4.70 -2.63
N LEU A 127 -11.57 4.71 -2.71
CA LEU A 127 -10.74 4.86 -1.51
C LEU A 127 -10.69 6.32 -1.06
N ASP A 128 -10.63 6.54 0.25
CA ASP A 128 -10.43 7.86 0.84
C ASP A 128 -8.94 8.09 1.13
N PRO A 129 -8.27 9.03 0.43
CA PRO A 129 -6.84 9.26 0.60
C PRO A 129 -6.46 9.82 1.97
N SER A 130 -7.38 10.52 2.66
CA SER A 130 -7.12 11.18 3.94
C SER A 130 -7.25 10.22 5.13
N THR A 131 -7.98 9.13 4.95
CA THR A 131 -8.21 8.10 5.98
C THR A 131 -7.61 6.74 5.60
N SER A 132 -6.86 6.69 4.50
CA SER A 132 -6.02 5.55 4.11
C SER A 132 -4.55 5.89 4.35
N PHE A 133 -3.81 4.95 4.90
CA PHE A 133 -2.46 5.18 5.43
C PHE A 133 -1.52 4.03 5.12
N VAL A 134 -0.23 4.37 5.05
CA VAL A 134 0.85 3.38 4.99
C VAL A 134 1.86 3.66 6.09
N ASN A 135 2.41 2.60 6.65
CA ASN A 135 3.44 2.68 7.69
C ASN A 135 4.47 1.57 7.44
N PHE A 136 5.51 1.89 6.66
CA PHE A 136 6.53 0.92 6.26
C PHE A 136 7.81 1.03 7.09
N PHE A 137 8.21 2.24 7.45
CA PHE A 137 9.54 2.54 7.96
C PHE A 137 9.52 2.90 9.44
N LYS A 138 10.66 2.65 10.09
CA LYS A 138 10.89 3.07 11.47
C LYS A 138 11.23 4.55 11.51
N ALA A 139 10.67 5.25 12.51
CA ALA A 139 10.93 6.65 12.82
C ALA A 139 12.40 6.93 13.18
#